data_AF-A0AA87TEN5-F1
#
_entry.id   AF-A0AA87TEN5-F1
#
_cell.length_a   1.000
_cell.length_b   1.000
_cell.length_c   1.000
_cell.angle_alpha   90.00
_cell.angle_beta   90.00
_cell.angle_gamma   90.00
#
_symmetry.space_group_name_H-M   'P 1'
#
loop_
_entity.id
_entity.type
_entity.pdbx_description
1 polymer ?
#
loop_
_entity_poly.entity_id
_entity_poly.type
_entity_poly.pdbx_seq_one_letter_code
_entity_poly.pdbx_strand_id
1 'polypeptide(L)'
;MKKLFYILCIVAVIVIIGILAYQRIVRQRTQVIPQNAQTIIPVAPQSHQQEASVSEVIPENTQSVITLLSDEVLVEDIQADLNGDNKEDKIIAAKKLSDQFIYLFIFLQDNEAQTFTRAAEIKTEATHAKTLSVYTLMVQEYPYPIIAYNGMNADTMQVFGMYALEIDEDKIISVRSLAGIQAEGQIILKNEQDNSISDYTISAYYSDRDAPNTLNQIEKQYTWNAKKEFFVQTKEMKIPGKRIESQFLKKFQTGDAHSFQEFLDGLWYQPSAKRDQNRSIFFNRSENEIIFSVDNIQEVFTIDSITPRRFGIYFSTKNASISSIHRRINIELLGIDEVHIRVIDDIARLKIGVASNWDGSYRKISNTVREVQSNTTLDNIKKVLTADKKTWASAEGYSLSFSDNSYRLFQDTVQQSGWYTILQIKDNTVLQLKDTENNERFFNLILDNAGKRLSLIEVSVTLSGITPIGNSPLIFE
;
A
#
# COMPACT_ATOMS: atom_id res chain seq x y z
N MET A 1 48.57 -23.42 -44.84
CA MET A 1 47.42 -22.49 -44.91
C MET A 1 46.17 -22.98 -44.16
N LYS A 2 45.69 -24.22 -44.32
CA LYS A 2 44.48 -24.71 -43.62
C LYS A 2 44.53 -24.64 -42.09
N LYS A 3 45.66 -24.99 -41.46
CA LYS A 3 45.81 -24.93 -39.99
C LYS A 3 45.72 -23.51 -39.42
N LEU A 4 46.22 -22.51 -40.13
CA LEU A 4 46.14 -21.10 -39.73
C LEU A 4 44.68 -20.60 -39.81
N PHE A 5 43.94 -21.05 -40.82
CA PHE A 5 42.52 -20.71 -40.98
C PHE A 5 41.66 -21.28 -39.84
N TYR A 6 41.88 -22.53 -39.43
CA TYR A 6 41.14 -23.12 -38.30
C TYR A 6 41.43 -22.43 -36.97
N ILE A 7 42.68 -22.01 -36.73
CA ILE A 7 43.05 -21.26 -35.52
C ILE A 7 42.34 -19.89 -35.52
N LEU A 8 42.29 -19.21 -36.67
CA LEU A 8 41.61 -17.93 -36.80
C LEU A 8 40.09 -18.07 -36.55
N CYS A 9 39.46 -19.14 -37.05
CA CYS A 9 38.05 -19.41 -36.79
C CYS A 9 37.74 -19.69 -35.32
N ILE A 10 38.61 -20.45 -34.62
CA ILE A 10 38.41 -20.74 -33.19
C ILE A 10 38.52 -19.46 -32.35
N VAL A 11 39.50 -18.61 -32.67
CA VAL A 11 39.66 -17.31 -31.99
C VAL A 11 38.45 -16.41 -32.26
N ALA A 12 37.94 -16.37 -33.49
CA ALA A 12 36.75 -15.59 -33.83
C ALA A 12 35.51 -16.03 -33.04
N VAL A 13 35.31 -17.34 -32.85
CA VAL A 13 34.18 -17.86 -32.05
C VAL A 13 34.27 -17.41 -30.59
N ILE A 14 35.46 -17.47 -29.98
CA ILE A 14 35.66 -17.04 -28.58
C ILE A 14 35.40 -15.54 -28.45
N VAL A 15 35.85 -14.73 -29.42
CA VAL A 15 35.60 -13.28 -29.43
C VAL A 15 34.10 -12.98 -29.57
N ILE A 16 33.38 -13.70 -30.44
CA ILE A 16 31.93 -13.52 -30.62
C ILE A 16 31.17 -13.89 -29.33
N ILE A 17 31.53 -15.00 -28.68
CA ILE A 17 30.93 -15.39 -27.39
C ILE A 17 31.20 -14.34 -26.32
N GLY A 18 32.41 -13.78 -26.26
CA GLY A 18 32.75 -12.69 -25.34
C GLY A 18 31.94 -11.42 -25.58
N ILE A 19 31.74 -11.04 -26.85
CA ILE A 19 30.92 -9.89 -27.23
C ILE A 19 29.44 -10.11 -26.85
N LEU A 20 28.90 -11.31 -27.10
CA LEU A 20 27.52 -11.65 -26.75
C LEU A 20 27.30 -11.68 -25.23
N ALA A 21 28.26 -12.19 -24.47
CA ALA A 21 28.20 -12.19 -23.00
C ALA A 21 28.30 -10.75 -22.44
N TYR A 22 29.18 -9.92 -23.00
CA TYR A 22 29.30 -8.52 -22.63
C TYR A 22 28.02 -7.73 -22.96
N GLN A 23 27.46 -7.91 -24.15
CA GLN A 23 26.18 -7.31 -24.54
C GLN A 23 25.05 -7.75 -23.62
N ARG A 24 25.01 -9.03 -23.21
CA ARG A 24 24.00 -9.54 -22.27
C ARG A 24 24.10 -8.87 -20.89
N ILE A 25 25.31 -8.68 -20.37
CA ILE A 25 25.56 -7.99 -19.09
C ILE A 25 25.17 -6.50 -19.17
N VAL A 26 25.52 -5.83 -20.27
CA VAL A 26 25.11 -4.43 -20.48
C VAL A 26 23.60 -4.32 -20.61
N ARG A 27 22.93 -5.21 -21.36
CA ARG A 27 21.46 -5.23 -21.49
C ARG A 27 20.75 -5.48 -20.16
N GLN A 28 21.31 -6.32 -19.29
CA GLN A 28 20.80 -6.52 -17.93
C GLN A 28 21.00 -5.30 -17.03
N ARG A 29 22.05 -4.50 -17.24
CA ARG A 29 22.26 -3.22 -16.53
C ARG A 29 21.41 -2.07 -17.08
N THR A 30 21.00 -2.12 -18.35
CA THR A 30 20.15 -1.09 -18.99
C THR A 30 18.66 -1.43 -19.01
N GLN A 31 18.25 -2.60 -18.48
CA GLN A 31 16.85 -2.83 -18.15
C GLN A 31 16.49 -2.03 -16.90
N VAL A 32 16.24 -0.74 -17.10
CA VAL A 32 15.30 -0.01 -16.27
C VAL A 32 13.99 -0.78 -16.39
N ILE A 33 13.57 -1.42 -15.31
CA ILE A 33 12.21 -1.96 -15.17
C ILE A 33 11.30 -0.81 -15.61
N PRO A 34 10.46 -0.96 -16.66
CA PRO A 34 9.55 0.10 -17.02
C PRO A 34 8.67 0.37 -15.79
N GLN A 35 8.90 1.51 -15.14
CA GLN A 35 7.92 2.10 -14.25
C GLN A 35 6.73 2.40 -15.15
N ASN A 36 5.70 1.54 -15.09
CA ASN A 36 4.40 1.85 -15.65
C ASN A 36 3.83 3.03 -14.87
N ALA A 37 4.26 4.24 -15.19
CA ALA A 37 3.45 5.42 -14.98
C ALA A 37 2.31 5.34 -16.01
N GLN A 38 1.21 4.69 -15.62
CA GLN A 38 -0.03 4.82 -16.37
C GLN A 38 -0.54 6.24 -16.18
N THR A 39 -0.36 7.07 -17.20
CA THR A 39 -1.03 8.37 -17.29
C THR A 39 -2.53 8.11 -17.44
N ILE A 40 -3.27 8.21 -16.33
CA ILE A 40 -4.73 8.26 -16.35
C ILE A 40 -5.11 9.70 -16.69
N ILE A 41 -5.71 9.91 -17.87
CA ILE A 41 -6.27 11.21 -18.24
C ILE A 41 -7.61 11.35 -17.49
N PRO A 42 -7.78 12.32 -16.59
CA PRO A 42 -9.07 12.56 -15.94
C PRO A 42 -10.03 13.15 -16.98
N VAL A 43 -11.19 12.52 -17.17
CA VAL A 43 -12.30 13.18 -17.85
C VAL A 43 -12.87 14.20 -16.87
N ALA A 44 -12.70 15.48 -17.19
CA ALA A 44 -13.20 16.58 -16.37
C ALA A 44 -14.75 16.49 -16.24
N PRO A 45 -15.32 16.74 -15.05
CA PRO A 45 -16.76 16.84 -14.89
C PRO A 45 -17.25 18.10 -15.62
N GLN A 46 -18.00 17.91 -16.71
CA GLN A 46 -18.73 19.00 -17.34
C GLN A 46 -19.88 19.43 -16.41
N SER A 47 -19.78 20.64 -15.90
CA SER A 47 -20.87 21.35 -15.25
C SER A 47 -22.03 21.56 -16.23
N HIS A 48 -23.20 21.01 -15.90
CA HIS A 48 -24.46 21.33 -16.57
C HIS A 48 -25.30 22.23 -15.66
N GLN A 49 -25.42 23.50 -16.05
CA GLN A 49 -26.57 24.34 -15.71
C GLN A 49 -27.73 23.98 -16.64
N GLN A 50 -28.92 23.84 -16.08
CA GLN A 50 -30.16 23.53 -16.78
C GLN A 50 -30.66 24.69 -17.63
N GLU A 51 -31.08 24.39 -18.86
CA GLU A 51 -32.21 25.04 -19.54
C GLU A 51 -32.88 24.05 -20.51
N ALA A 52 -34.17 24.23 -20.75
CA ALA A 52 -35.14 23.19 -21.08
C ALA A 52 -35.21 22.73 -22.55
N SER A 53 -35.57 21.45 -22.70
CA SER A 53 -36.36 20.78 -23.76
C SER A 53 -36.03 21.03 -25.25
N VAL A 54 -35.46 20.01 -25.92
CA VAL A 54 -35.98 19.39 -27.16
C VAL A 54 -35.50 17.93 -27.19
N SER A 55 -36.40 17.01 -27.52
CA SER A 55 -36.16 15.57 -27.63
C SER A 55 -35.12 15.23 -28.70
N GLU A 56 -34.05 14.54 -28.32
CA GLU A 56 -33.20 13.78 -29.22
C GLU A 56 -32.92 12.41 -28.61
N VAL A 57 -33.13 11.39 -29.43
CA VAL A 57 -33.10 9.96 -29.06
C VAL A 57 -31.70 9.61 -28.58
N ILE A 58 -31.56 9.36 -27.28
CA ILE A 58 -30.34 8.80 -26.69
C ILE A 58 -30.33 7.31 -27.03
N PRO A 59 -29.30 6.78 -27.70
CA PRO A 59 -29.12 5.34 -27.80
C PRO A 59 -28.85 4.82 -26.38
N GLU A 60 -29.71 3.93 -25.90
CA GLU A 60 -29.53 3.18 -24.67
C GLU A 60 -28.13 2.58 -24.64
N ASN A 61 -27.25 3.12 -23.80
CA ASN A 61 -26.11 2.37 -23.33
C ASN A 61 -26.68 1.33 -22.36
N THR A 62 -26.94 0.13 -22.88
CA THR A 62 -27.52 -1.01 -22.16
C THR A 62 -26.50 -1.51 -21.12
N GLN A 63 -26.33 -0.77 -20.03
CA GLN A 63 -25.82 -1.37 -18.79
C GLN A 63 -26.90 -2.33 -18.31
N SER A 64 -26.77 -3.62 -18.62
CA SER A 64 -27.68 -4.63 -18.09
C SER A 64 -27.58 -4.63 -16.56
N VAL A 65 -28.58 -4.04 -15.92
CA VAL A 65 -28.68 -3.91 -14.47
C VAL A 65 -28.88 -5.31 -13.89
N ILE A 66 -27.90 -5.82 -13.14
CA ILE A 66 -28.12 -7.00 -12.30
C ILE A 66 -29.05 -6.59 -11.17
N THR A 67 -30.25 -7.16 -11.13
CA THR A 67 -31.21 -6.93 -10.05
C THR A 67 -30.93 -7.91 -8.92
N LEU A 68 -30.39 -7.41 -7.81
CA LEU A 68 -30.30 -8.14 -6.55
C LEU A 68 -31.70 -8.41 -5.97
N LEU A 69 -31.84 -9.47 -5.17
CA LEU A 69 -33.08 -9.71 -4.43
C LEU A 69 -33.31 -8.59 -3.40
N SER A 70 -34.57 -8.34 -3.02
CA SER A 70 -34.92 -7.26 -2.10
C SER A 70 -34.32 -7.41 -0.70
N ASP A 71 -33.87 -8.61 -0.34
CA ASP A 71 -33.17 -8.93 0.90
C ASP A 71 -31.64 -8.99 0.74
N GLU A 72 -31.09 -8.60 -0.41
CA GLU A 72 -29.66 -8.63 -0.70
C GLU A 72 -29.10 -7.20 -0.81
N VAL A 73 -28.01 -6.93 -0.08
CA VAL A 73 -27.30 -5.64 -0.09
C VAL A 73 -25.95 -5.81 -0.77
N LEU A 74 -25.71 -5.06 -1.85
CA LEU A 74 -24.45 -5.08 -2.60
C LEU A 74 -23.26 -4.71 -1.71
N VAL A 75 -22.19 -5.50 -1.80
CA VAL A 75 -20.89 -5.25 -1.18
C VAL A 75 -19.84 -4.90 -2.24
N GLU A 76 -19.71 -5.73 -3.28
CA GLU A 76 -18.67 -5.59 -4.31
C GLU A 76 -19.18 -6.21 -5.63
N ASP A 77 -18.81 -5.64 -6.78
CA ASP A 77 -19.08 -6.15 -8.13
C ASP A 77 -17.73 -6.42 -8.81
N ILE A 78 -17.47 -7.69 -9.13
CA ILE A 78 -16.24 -8.14 -9.78
C ILE A 78 -16.59 -8.71 -11.14
N GLN A 79 -15.94 -8.20 -12.20
CA GLN A 79 -16.06 -8.71 -13.55
C GLN A 79 -14.92 -9.69 -13.85
N ALA A 80 -15.26 -10.86 -14.38
CA ALA A 80 -14.29 -11.88 -14.79
C ALA A 80 -14.93 -12.81 -15.82
N ASP A 81 -14.16 -13.33 -16.77
CA ASP A 81 -14.60 -14.43 -17.64
C ASP A 81 -14.55 -15.74 -16.84
N LEU A 82 -15.70 -16.28 -16.42
CA LEU A 82 -15.79 -17.44 -15.51
C LEU A 82 -16.04 -18.74 -16.25
N ASN A 83 -16.65 -18.71 -17.43
CA ASN A 83 -16.92 -19.87 -18.29
C ASN A 83 -16.00 -19.96 -19.52
N GLY A 84 -15.00 -19.07 -19.66
CA GLY A 84 -14.00 -19.10 -20.72
C GLY A 84 -14.53 -18.70 -22.09
N ASP A 85 -15.70 -18.03 -22.17
CA ASP A 85 -16.32 -17.62 -23.43
C ASP A 85 -15.84 -16.24 -23.92
N ASN A 86 -14.89 -15.63 -23.21
CA ASN A 86 -14.35 -14.29 -23.41
C ASN A 86 -15.37 -13.16 -23.18
N LYS A 87 -16.43 -13.41 -22.42
CA LYS A 87 -17.40 -12.41 -21.98
C LYS A 87 -17.14 -11.98 -20.55
N GLU A 88 -17.74 -10.86 -20.18
CA GLU A 88 -17.60 -10.31 -18.83
C GLU A 88 -18.73 -10.86 -17.95
N ASP A 89 -18.51 -12.04 -17.40
CA ASP A 89 -19.36 -12.55 -16.30
C ASP A 89 -19.15 -11.71 -15.03
N LYS A 90 -20.05 -11.88 -14.06
CA LYS A 90 -20.01 -11.13 -12.80
C LYS A 90 -20.04 -12.01 -11.57
N ILE A 91 -19.18 -11.68 -10.61
CA ILE A 91 -19.26 -12.13 -9.23
C ILE A 91 -19.76 -10.96 -8.40
N ILE A 92 -20.97 -11.08 -7.88
CA ILE A 92 -21.55 -10.07 -6.98
C ILE A 92 -21.38 -10.55 -5.54
N ALA A 93 -20.59 -9.82 -4.76
CA ALA A 93 -20.57 -10.00 -3.32
C ALA A 93 -21.75 -9.22 -2.70
N ALA A 94 -22.59 -9.90 -1.92
CA ALA A 94 -23.73 -9.26 -1.28
C ALA A 94 -24.07 -9.91 0.07
N LYS A 95 -24.65 -9.11 0.97
CA LYS A 95 -25.11 -9.57 2.28
C LYS A 95 -26.62 -9.79 2.26
N LYS A 96 -27.07 -10.97 2.68
CA LYS A 96 -28.49 -11.26 2.87
C LYS A 96 -28.96 -10.68 4.20
N LEU A 97 -30.14 -10.06 4.27
CA LEU A 97 -30.68 -9.52 5.52
C LEU A 97 -30.96 -10.61 6.57
N SER A 98 -31.13 -11.86 6.12
CA SER A 98 -31.41 -13.03 6.94
C SER A 98 -30.15 -13.69 7.53
N ASP A 99 -28.95 -13.31 7.09
CA ASP A 99 -27.69 -13.93 7.53
C ASP A 99 -26.57 -12.90 7.75
N GLN A 100 -25.63 -13.20 8.65
CA GLN A 100 -24.50 -12.32 8.94
C GLN A 100 -23.39 -12.40 7.90
N PHE A 101 -23.33 -13.51 7.16
CA PHE A 101 -22.29 -13.80 6.18
C PHE A 101 -22.50 -13.06 4.86
N ILE A 102 -21.40 -12.80 4.18
CA ILE A 102 -21.40 -12.31 2.81
C ILE A 102 -21.45 -13.51 1.87
N TYR A 103 -22.23 -13.37 0.80
CA TYR A 103 -22.38 -14.37 -0.24
C TYR A 103 -21.73 -13.86 -1.53
N LEU A 104 -21.16 -14.77 -2.31
CA LEU A 104 -20.74 -14.51 -3.68
C LEU A 104 -21.79 -15.13 -4.61
N PHE A 105 -22.48 -14.30 -5.36
CA PHE A 105 -23.43 -14.71 -6.38
C PHE A 105 -22.76 -14.65 -7.74
N ILE A 106 -22.79 -15.77 -8.45
CA ILE A 106 -22.16 -15.91 -9.75
C ILE A 106 -23.22 -15.69 -10.82
N PHE A 107 -22.95 -14.77 -11.73
CA PHE A 107 -23.81 -14.43 -12.85
C PHE A 107 -23.06 -14.66 -14.15
N LEU A 108 -23.57 -15.57 -14.99
CA LEU A 108 -23.04 -15.79 -16.33
C LEU A 108 -23.78 -14.92 -17.33
N GLN A 109 -23.06 -14.37 -18.31
CA GLN A 109 -23.66 -13.57 -19.38
C GLN A 109 -24.29 -14.47 -20.44
N ASP A 110 -25.56 -14.23 -20.77
CA ASP A 110 -26.27 -14.98 -21.80
C ASP A 110 -25.68 -14.72 -23.20
N ASN A 111 -25.57 -15.78 -23.99
CA ASN A 111 -25.01 -15.74 -25.32
C ASN A 111 -25.77 -14.86 -26.32
N GLU A 112 -27.09 -14.73 -26.16
CA GLU A 112 -27.97 -14.08 -27.14
C GLU A 112 -28.57 -12.77 -26.62
N ALA A 113 -28.82 -12.65 -25.32
CA ALA A 113 -29.65 -11.58 -24.76
C ALA A 113 -28.89 -10.44 -24.06
N GLN A 114 -27.56 -10.52 -23.91
CA GLN A 114 -26.77 -9.58 -23.07
C GLN A 114 -27.33 -9.46 -21.63
N THR A 115 -28.07 -10.47 -21.17
CA THR A 115 -28.64 -10.53 -19.82
C THR A 115 -27.79 -11.41 -18.93
N PHE A 116 -27.80 -11.14 -17.62
CA PHE A 116 -27.08 -11.93 -16.64
C PHE A 116 -28.01 -12.96 -15.98
N THR A 117 -27.57 -14.21 -15.93
CA THR A 117 -28.30 -15.29 -15.24
C THR A 117 -27.55 -15.69 -13.98
N ARG A 118 -28.22 -15.62 -12.82
CA ARG A 118 -27.66 -16.11 -11.54
C ARG A 118 -27.48 -17.62 -11.62
N ALA A 119 -26.24 -18.06 -11.71
CA ALA A 119 -25.88 -19.45 -11.97
C ALA A 119 -25.52 -20.22 -10.69
N ALA A 120 -24.89 -19.57 -9.71
CA ALA A 120 -24.50 -20.21 -8.46
C ALA A 120 -24.38 -19.24 -7.29
N GLU A 121 -24.32 -19.81 -6.08
CA GLU A 121 -24.17 -19.10 -4.82
C GLU A 121 -23.08 -19.75 -3.97
N ILE A 122 -22.16 -18.94 -3.45
CA ILE A 122 -21.13 -19.35 -2.51
C ILE A 122 -21.32 -18.59 -1.21
N LYS A 123 -21.59 -19.33 -0.13
CA LYS A 123 -21.56 -18.77 1.22
C LYS A 123 -20.11 -18.61 1.68
N THR A 124 -19.71 -17.40 2.06
CA THR A 124 -18.39 -17.15 2.65
C THR A 124 -18.43 -17.18 4.17
N GLU A 125 -17.27 -17.26 4.81
CA GLU A 125 -17.13 -17.06 6.26
C GLU A 125 -16.90 -15.58 6.63
N ALA A 126 -16.83 -14.69 5.64
CA ALA A 126 -16.63 -13.27 5.86
C ALA A 126 -17.95 -12.59 6.25
N THR A 127 -17.89 -11.68 7.22
CA THR A 127 -19.07 -10.93 7.71
C THR A 127 -18.88 -9.41 7.58
N HIS A 128 -17.64 -8.95 7.46
CA HIS A 128 -17.28 -7.53 7.35
C HIS A 128 -17.05 -7.11 5.90
N ALA A 129 -18.04 -6.43 5.31
CA ALA A 129 -18.04 -5.99 3.90
C ALA A 129 -16.79 -5.22 3.49
N LYS A 130 -16.34 -4.25 4.31
CA LYS A 130 -15.17 -3.40 4.01
C LYS A 130 -13.82 -4.12 4.09
N THR A 131 -13.80 -5.37 4.57
CA THR A 131 -12.58 -6.20 4.64
C THR A 131 -12.55 -7.28 3.57
N LEU A 132 -13.68 -7.53 2.91
CA LEU A 132 -13.77 -8.52 1.85
C LEU A 132 -12.94 -8.04 0.66
N SER A 133 -12.20 -8.96 0.06
CA SER A 133 -11.69 -8.82 -1.29
C SER A 133 -11.82 -10.16 -2.00
N VAL A 134 -12.27 -10.10 -3.26
CA VAL A 134 -12.57 -11.25 -4.11
C VAL A 134 -11.79 -11.11 -5.40
N TYR A 135 -11.27 -12.22 -5.92
CA TYR A 135 -10.45 -12.25 -7.12
C TYR A 135 -10.48 -13.63 -7.76
N THR A 136 -10.04 -13.69 -9.02
CA THR A 136 -9.93 -14.94 -9.77
C THR A 136 -8.48 -15.33 -10.02
N LEU A 137 -8.22 -16.63 -10.05
CA LEU A 137 -6.92 -17.24 -10.25
C LEU A 137 -6.99 -18.22 -11.41
N MET A 138 -6.22 -17.97 -12.46
CA MET A 138 -6.00 -18.96 -13.52
C MET A 138 -4.93 -19.94 -13.09
N VAL A 139 -5.26 -21.23 -13.10
CA VAL A 139 -4.33 -22.32 -12.83
C VAL A 139 -4.42 -23.36 -13.95
N GLN A 140 -3.33 -24.07 -14.24
CA GLN A 140 -3.24 -24.97 -15.39
C GLN A 140 -4.18 -26.19 -15.29
N GLU A 141 -4.45 -26.67 -14.08
CA GLU A 141 -5.26 -27.87 -13.84
C GLU A 141 -6.76 -27.63 -13.95
N TYR A 142 -7.19 -26.36 -13.91
CA TYR A 142 -8.60 -26.00 -13.99
C TYR A 142 -8.86 -25.25 -15.30
N PRO A 143 -9.86 -25.68 -16.10
CA PRO A 143 -10.18 -25.01 -17.37
C PRO A 143 -10.74 -23.59 -17.16
N TYR A 144 -11.32 -23.35 -15.99
CA TYR A 144 -11.96 -22.09 -15.61
C TYR A 144 -11.27 -21.46 -14.40
N PRO A 145 -11.33 -20.12 -14.25
CA PRO A 145 -10.70 -19.45 -13.11
C PRO A 145 -11.24 -19.95 -11.77
N ILE A 146 -10.33 -20.14 -10.81
CA ILE A 146 -10.67 -20.37 -9.41
C ILE A 146 -11.07 -19.04 -8.78
N ILE A 147 -12.18 -19.03 -8.05
CA ILE A 147 -12.59 -17.89 -7.23
C ILE A 147 -11.92 -17.99 -5.88
N ALA A 148 -11.22 -16.93 -5.46
CA ALA A 148 -10.63 -16.82 -4.15
C ALA A 148 -11.12 -15.55 -3.44
N TYR A 149 -11.29 -15.63 -2.13
CA TYR A 149 -11.63 -14.48 -1.31
C TYR A 149 -10.80 -14.43 -0.03
N ASN A 150 -10.59 -13.23 0.48
CA ASN A 150 -10.17 -12.99 1.85
C ASN A 150 -11.13 -11.99 2.52
N GLY A 151 -11.21 -12.04 3.84
CA GLY A 151 -12.02 -11.08 4.60
C GLY A 151 -11.87 -11.30 6.09
N MET A 152 -12.72 -10.64 6.88
CA MET A 152 -12.83 -10.87 8.32
C MET A 152 -14.23 -11.35 8.68
N ASN A 153 -14.29 -12.23 9.68
CA ASN A 153 -15.53 -12.67 10.29
C ASN A 153 -15.87 -11.86 11.55
N ALA A 154 -16.98 -12.21 12.22
CA ALA A 154 -17.49 -11.49 13.39
C ALA A 154 -16.53 -11.53 14.59
N ASP A 155 -15.68 -12.56 14.66
CA ASP A 155 -14.66 -12.72 15.70
C ASP A 155 -13.35 -11.97 15.39
N THR A 156 -13.35 -11.11 14.36
CA THR A 156 -12.16 -10.39 13.86
C THR A 156 -11.02 -11.31 13.38
N MET A 157 -11.34 -12.57 13.08
CA MET A 157 -10.39 -13.51 12.48
C MET A 157 -10.37 -13.31 10.97
N GLN A 158 -9.18 -13.41 10.38
CA GLN A 158 -9.05 -13.44 8.93
C GLN A 158 -9.59 -14.77 8.42
N VAL A 159 -10.39 -14.71 7.37
CA VAL A 159 -10.94 -15.86 6.64
C VAL A 159 -10.43 -15.83 5.20
N PHE A 160 -10.22 -17.03 4.66
CA PHE A 160 -9.77 -17.24 3.30
C PHE A 160 -10.48 -18.45 2.72
N GLY A 161 -11.01 -18.31 1.50
CA GLY A 161 -11.64 -19.41 0.78
C GLY A 161 -11.21 -19.44 -0.68
N MET A 162 -11.17 -20.65 -1.24
CA MET A 162 -10.93 -20.90 -2.67
C MET A 162 -11.95 -21.90 -3.20
N TYR A 163 -12.48 -21.64 -4.38
CA TYR A 163 -13.50 -22.48 -5.02
C TYR A 163 -13.22 -22.63 -6.52
N ALA A 164 -13.32 -23.86 -7.01
CA ALA A 164 -13.39 -24.15 -8.43
C ALA A 164 -14.85 -24.26 -8.87
N LEU A 165 -15.13 -23.73 -10.06
CA LEU A 165 -16.39 -23.93 -10.74
C LEU A 165 -16.26 -25.14 -11.67
N GLU A 166 -17.25 -26.04 -11.61
CA GLU A 166 -17.45 -27.04 -12.64
C GLU A 166 -18.57 -26.55 -13.54
N ILE A 167 -18.26 -26.37 -14.82
CA ILE A 167 -19.17 -25.83 -15.83
C ILE A 167 -19.33 -26.86 -16.93
N ASP A 168 -20.58 -27.09 -17.34
CA ASP A 168 -20.97 -27.94 -18.46
C ASP A 168 -22.04 -27.20 -19.29
N GLU A 169 -21.85 -27.13 -20.61
CA GLU A 169 -22.74 -26.41 -21.54
C GLU A 169 -23.18 -25.00 -21.03
N ASP A 170 -22.21 -24.17 -20.62
CA ASP A 170 -22.42 -22.82 -20.05
C ASP A 170 -23.30 -22.77 -18.77
N LYS A 171 -23.39 -23.89 -18.05
CA LYS A 171 -24.07 -23.98 -16.76
C LYS A 171 -23.13 -24.46 -15.67
N ILE A 172 -23.15 -23.77 -14.54
CA ILE A 172 -22.43 -24.22 -13.34
C ILE A 172 -23.15 -25.44 -12.79
N ILE A 173 -22.51 -26.61 -12.89
CA ILE A 173 -23.04 -27.88 -12.37
C ILE A 173 -22.66 -28.11 -10.92
N SER A 174 -21.50 -27.61 -10.49
CA SER A 174 -21.05 -27.73 -9.12
C SER A 174 -20.04 -26.64 -8.75
N VAL A 175 -19.96 -26.34 -7.46
CA VAL A 175 -18.93 -25.47 -6.90
C VAL A 175 -18.15 -26.25 -5.86
N ARG A 176 -16.87 -26.51 -6.12
CA ARG A 176 -15.99 -27.29 -5.25
C ARG A 176 -15.12 -26.37 -4.40
N SER A 177 -15.20 -26.49 -3.08
CA SER A 177 -14.27 -25.80 -2.19
C SER A 177 -12.89 -26.48 -2.26
N LEU A 178 -11.85 -25.66 -2.49
CA LEU A 178 -10.46 -26.08 -2.56
C LEU A 178 -9.69 -25.73 -1.28
N ALA A 179 -10.13 -24.67 -0.59
CA ALA A 179 -9.57 -24.23 0.68
C ALA A 179 -10.63 -23.48 1.49
N GLY A 180 -10.55 -23.64 2.81
CA GLY A 180 -11.30 -22.86 3.80
C GLY A 180 -10.45 -22.73 5.06
N ILE A 181 -9.92 -21.54 5.32
CA ILE A 181 -8.95 -21.29 6.39
C ILE A 181 -9.39 -20.06 7.18
N GLN A 182 -9.30 -20.18 8.50
CA GLN A 182 -9.54 -19.08 9.45
C GLN A 182 -8.34 -18.95 10.37
N ALA A 183 -7.90 -17.72 10.63
CA ALA A 183 -6.70 -17.43 11.41
C ALA A 183 -6.82 -16.12 12.22
N GLU A 184 -6.18 -16.06 13.39
CA GLU A 184 -6.05 -14.82 14.18
C GLU A 184 -5.06 -13.83 13.52
N GLY A 185 -4.04 -14.42 12.89
CA GLY A 185 -2.98 -13.77 12.14
C GLY A 185 -3.37 -13.53 10.68
N GLN A 186 -2.41 -13.05 9.90
CA GLN A 186 -2.58 -12.94 8.46
C GLN A 186 -2.78 -14.31 7.79
N ILE A 187 -3.43 -14.33 6.62
CA ILE A 187 -3.43 -15.46 5.68
C ILE A 187 -2.80 -14.98 4.37
N ILE A 188 -1.75 -15.69 3.93
CA ILE A 188 -0.96 -15.36 2.75
C ILE A 188 -1.02 -16.53 1.77
N LEU A 189 -1.55 -16.28 0.57
CA LEU A 189 -1.40 -17.15 -0.58
C LEU A 189 -0.09 -16.79 -1.29
N LYS A 190 0.84 -17.74 -1.40
CA LYS A 190 2.13 -17.59 -2.09
C LYS A 190 2.15 -18.50 -3.32
N ASN A 191 2.79 -18.04 -4.39
CA ASN A 191 3.11 -18.85 -5.57
C ASN A 191 4.62 -18.76 -5.80
N GLU A 192 5.31 -19.92 -5.87
CA GLU A 192 6.78 -19.99 -5.89
C GLU A 192 7.41 -20.15 -7.29
N GLN A 193 6.67 -20.54 -8.33
CA GLN A 193 7.27 -20.90 -9.62
C GLN A 193 6.35 -20.74 -10.84
N ASP A 194 5.20 -21.43 -10.87
CA ASP A 194 4.38 -21.64 -12.08
C ASP A 194 2.87 -21.42 -11.83
N ASN A 195 2.06 -21.54 -12.88
CA ASN A 195 0.60 -21.45 -12.77
C ASN A 195 -0.06 -22.79 -12.37
N SER A 196 0.64 -23.75 -11.77
CA SER A 196 0.02 -24.97 -11.22
C SER A 196 -0.64 -24.68 -9.88
N ILE A 197 -1.79 -25.31 -9.59
CA ILE A 197 -2.41 -25.25 -8.26
C ILE A 197 -1.47 -25.79 -7.16
N SER A 198 -0.59 -26.72 -7.51
CA SER A 198 0.33 -27.36 -6.56
C SER A 198 1.50 -26.47 -6.14
N ASP A 199 1.78 -25.41 -6.91
CA ASP A 199 2.81 -24.42 -6.59
C ASP A 199 2.32 -23.35 -5.61
N TYR A 200 1.02 -23.31 -5.36
CA TYR A 200 0.46 -22.45 -4.34
C TYR A 200 0.69 -23.03 -2.96
N THR A 201 1.09 -22.18 -2.02
CA THR A 201 1.15 -22.50 -0.59
C THR A 201 0.39 -21.44 0.18
N ILE A 202 -0.48 -21.87 1.08
CA ILE A 202 -1.21 -20.95 1.97
C ILE A 202 -0.52 -20.97 3.33
N SER A 203 -0.04 -19.82 3.78
CA SER A 203 0.53 -19.62 5.12
C SER A 203 -0.51 -18.88 5.97
N ALA A 204 -0.93 -19.48 7.09
CA ALA A 204 -1.84 -18.87 8.05
C ALA A 204 -1.17 -18.74 9.41
N TYR A 205 -1.29 -17.57 10.02
CA TYR A 205 -0.59 -17.25 11.27
C TYR A 205 -1.57 -17.27 12.44
N TYR A 206 -1.16 -17.84 13.57
CA TYR A 206 -1.96 -17.96 14.79
C TYR A 206 -1.14 -17.45 15.97
N SER A 207 -1.78 -16.96 17.01
CA SER A 207 -1.06 -16.62 18.24
C SER A 207 -0.63 -17.89 18.97
N ASP A 208 0.56 -17.90 19.57
CA ASP A 208 0.98 -19.01 20.44
C ASP A 208 0.22 -18.95 21.78
N ARG A 209 -0.73 -19.88 21.97
CA ARG A 209 -1.54 -19.97 23.19
C ARG A 209 -0.71 -20.36 24.43
N ASP A 210 0.43 -21.00 24.22
CA ASP A 210 1.35 -21.38 25.31
C ASP A 210 2.16 -20.18 25.82
N ALA A 211 2.19 -19.07 25.06
CA ALA A 211 2.96 -17.86 25.37
C ALA A 211 2.13 -16.57 25.20
N PRO A 212 1.04 -16.37 25.97
CA PRO A 212 0.05 -15.32 25.74
C PRO A 212 0.55 -13.88 25.95
N ASN A 213 1.65 -13.70 26.69
CA ASN A 213 2.29 -12.40 26.94
C ASN A 213 3.48 -12.15 26.01
N THR A 214 3.46 -12.74 24.82
CA THR A 214 4.47 -12.55 23.79
C THR A 214 3.79 -12.30 22.45
N LEU A 215 4.56 -11.82 21.47
CA LEU A 215 4.13 -11.77 20.07
C LEU A 215 4.48 -13.06 19.33
N ASN A 216 4.65 -14.18 20.03
CA ASN A 216 4.92 -15.47 19.41
C ASN A 216 3.75 -15.88 18.52
N GLN A 217 4.08 -16.33 17.32
CA GLN A 217 3.13 -16.81 16.34
C GLN A 217 3.39 -18.27 16.02
N ILE A 218 2.36 -18.97 15.54
CA ILE A 218 2.43 -20.30 14.96
C ILE A 218 2.03 -20.14 13.50
N GLU A 219 2.96 -20.37 12.59
CA GLU A 219 2.67 -20.45 11.16
C GLU A 219 2.25 -21.87 10.81
N LYS A 220 1.06 -22.01 10.23
CA LYS A 220 0.58 -23.25 9.62
C LYS A 220 0.64 -23.09 8.11
N GLN A 221 1.32 -24.02 7.44
CA GLN A 221 1.39 -24.04 5.99
C GLN A 221 0.48 -25.14 5.44
N TYR A 222 -0.27 -24.79 4.41
CA TYR A 222 -1.20 -25.65 3.70
C TYR A 222 -0.73 -25.77 2.26
N THR A 223 -0.59 -27.00 1.78
CA THR A 223 -0.19 -27.31 0.41
C THR A 223 -1.25 -28.18 -0.25
N TRP A 224 -1.28 -28.13 -1.58
CA TRP A 224 -2.25 -28.90 -2.36
C TRP A 224 -2.12 -30.41 -2.13
N ASN A 225 -3.25 -31.09 -1.93
CA ASN A 225 -3.30 -32.55 -1.92
C ASN A 225 -4.13 -33.04 -3.12
N ALA A 226 -3.46 -33.55 -4.15
CA ALA A 226 -4.10 -34.00 -5.39
C ALA A 226 -5.13 -35.13 -5.19
N LYS A 227 -5.02 -35.95 -4.13
CA LYS A 227 -5.99 -37.03 -3.87
C LYS A 227 -7.26 -36.52 -3.21
N LYS A 228 -7.16 -35.47 -2.39
CA LYS A 228 -8.29 -34.85 -1.69
C LYS A 228 -8.86 -33.66 -2.46
N GLU A 229 -8.14 -33.19 -3.47
CA GLU A 229 -8.42 -31.96 -4.23
C GLU A 229 -8.67 -30.77 -3.29
N PHE A 230 -7.84 -30.68 -2.25
CA PHE A 230 -8.00 -29.70 -1.19
C PHE A 230 -6.64 -29.32 -0.59
N PHE A 231 -6.51 -28.09 -0.13
CA PHE A 231 -5.34 -27.61 0.60
C PHE A 231 -5.32 -28.16 2.04
N VAL A 232 -4.32 -28.97 2.36
CA VAL A 232 -4.19 -29.59 3.69
C VAL A 232 -2.99 -29.06 4.44
N GLN A 233 -3.10 -28.94 5.76
CA GLN A 233 -1.98 -28.56 6.61
C GLN A 233 -0.87 -29.61 6.49
N THR A 234 0.33 -29.18 6.10
CA THR A 234 1.50 -30.05 5.94
C THR A 234 2.66 -29.66 6.85
N LYS A 235 2.68 -28.40 7.33
CA LYS A 235 3.73 -27.90 8.22
C LYS A 235 3.15 -27.00 9.30
N GLU A 236 3.80 -27.02 10.46
CA GLU A 236 3.56 -26.09 11.55
C GLU A 236 4.92 -25.64 12.11
N MET A 237 5.09 -24.34 12.32
CA MET A 237 6.32 -23.74 12.82
C MET A 237 6.01 -22.68 13.87
N LYS A 238 6.69 -22.75 15.01
CA LYS A 238 6.66 -21.65 15.99
C LYS A 238 7.61 -20.54 15.53
N ILE A 239 7.08 -19.33 15.39
CA ILE A 239 7.82 -18.12 15.10
C ILE A 239 7.96 -17.35 16.41
N PRO A 240 9.17 -17.26 16.98
CA PRO A 240 9.39 -16.49 18.20
C PRO A 240 9.18 -15.01 17.90
N GLY A 241 8.31 -14.38 18.67
CA GLY A 241 8.09 -12.93 18.65
C GLY A 241 8.97 -12.24 19.68
N LYS A 242 8.98 -10.90 19.65
CA LYS A 242 9.63 -10.12 20.70
C LYS A 242 8.87 -10.30 22.01
N ARG A 243 9.63 -10.39 23.11
CA ARG A 243 9.07 -10.24 24.45
C ARG A 243 8.78 -8.77 24.68
N ILE A 244 7.52 -8.45 24.92
CA ILE A 244 7.05 -7.08 25.14
C ILE A 244 6.47 -7.01 26.56
N GLU A 245 6.42 -5.81 27.12
CA GLU A 245 5.82 -5.59 28.43
C GLU A 245 4.34 -6.02 28.44
N SER A 246 3.94 -6.80 29.45
CA SER A 246 2.57 -7.33 29.55
C SER A 246 1.50 -6.24 29.58
N GLN A 247 1.82 -5.04 30.10
CA GLN A 247 0.88 -3.90 30.10
C GLN A 247 0.64 -3.37 28.68
N PHE A 248 1.71 -3.23 27.89
CA PHE A 248 1.62 -2.83 26.49
C PHE A 248 0.79 -3.83 25.69
N LEU A 249 1.09 -5.13 25.79
CA LEU A 249 0.32 -6.15 25.08
C LEU A 249 -1.15 -6.18 25.52
N LYS A 250 -1.45 -6.02 26.81
CA LYS A 250 -2.83 -5.94 27.30
C LYS A 250 -3.62 -4.79 26.66
N LYS A 251 -3.00 -3.63 26.42
CA LYS A 251 -3.65 -2.48 25.74
C LYS A 251 -4.12 -2.86 24.32
N PHE A 252 -3.38 -3.73 23.64
CA PHE A 252 -3.64 -4.11 22.24
C PHE A 252 -4.29 -5.50 22.06
N GLN A 253 -4.40 -6.29 23.12
CA GLN A 253 -5.05 -7.61 23.10
C GLN A 253 -6.55 -7.52 22.80
N THR A 254 -7.21 -6.47 23.29
CA THR A 254 -8.66 -6.28 23.18
C THR A 254 -9.09 -5.69 21.84
N GLY A 255 -8.15 -5.31 20.96
CA GLY A 255 -8.47 -4.70 19.68
C GLY A 255 -9.14 -3.32 19.83
N ASP A 256 -8.67 -2.46 20.73
CA ASP A 256 -9.16 -1.07 20.74
C ASP A 256 -8.55 -0.31 19.55
N ALA A 257 -9.41 0.04 18.57
CA ALA A 257 -9.02 0.78 17.38
C ALA A 257 -8.39 2.14 17.73
N HIS A 258 -8.91 2.84 18.75
CA HIS A 258 -8.41 4.13 19.16
C HIS A 258 -6.97 4.03 19.70
N SER A 259 -6.73 3.08 20.60
CA SER A 259 -5.39 2.77 21.11
C SER A 259 -4.41 2.41 20.00
N PHE A 260 -4.84 1.63 19.00
CA PHE A 260 -4.00 1.28 17.85
C PHE A 260 -3.68 2.48 16.97
N GLN A 261 -4.66 3.34 16.69
CA GLN A 261 -4.41 4.58 15.93
C GLN A 261 -3.48 5.53 16.67
N GLU A 262 -3.64 5.68 17.99
CA GLU A 262 -2.72 6.45 18.83
C GLU A 262 -1.29 5.89 18.77
N PHE A 263 -1.15 4.57 18.79
CA PHE A 263 0.13 3.91 18.65
C PHE A 263 0.76 4.13 17.28
N LEU A 264 -0.03 4.06 16.21
CA LEU A 264 0.46 4.24 14.84
C LEU A 264 0.74 5.70 14.49
N ASP A 265 0.11 6.67 15.15
CA ASP A 265 0.26 8.09 14.84
C ASP A 265 1.74 8.52 14.73
N GLY A 266 2.09 9.17 13.61
CA GLY A 266 3.45 9.60 13.29
C GLY A 266 4.10 8.85 12.11
N LEU A 267 5.41 9.07 11.96
CA LEU A 267 6.19 8.63 10.81
C LEU A 267 6.82 7.25 11.04
N TRP A 268 6.66 6.36 10.06
CA TRP A 268 7.23 5.02 10.04
C TRP A 268 8.10 4.85 8.80
N TYR A 269 9.27 4.25 8.95
CA TYR A 269 10.18 3.98 7.84
C TYR A 269 10.43 2.48 7.70
N GLN A 270 10.71 2.03 6.49
CA GLN A 270 11.05 0.64 6.22
C GLN A 270 12.57 0.44 6.29
N PRO A 271 13.14 -0.21 7.33
CA PRO A 271 14.59 -0.31 7.49
C PRO A 271 15.25 -1.17 6.39
N SER A 272 14.50 -2.10 5.81
CA SER A 272 14.97 -3.04 4.78
C SER A 272 14.88 -2.50 3.35
N ALA A 273 14.49 -1.24 3.17
CA ALA A 273 14.40 -0.68 1.82
C ALA A 273 15.79 -0.55 1.18
N LYS A 274 15.87 -0.72 -0.14
CA LYS A 274 17.13 -0.56 -0.89
C LYS A 274 17.62 0.89 -0.78
N ARG A 275 18.93 1.14 -0.91
CA ARG A 275 19.58 2.47 -0.75
C ARG A 275 18.94 3.62 -1.54
N ASP A 276 18.12 3.31 -2.54
CA ASP A 276 17.50 4.24 -3.48
C ASP A 276 15.95 4.14 -3.44
N GLN A 277 15.38 3.63 -2.34
CA GLN A 277 13.93 3.50 -2.15
C GLN A 277 13.58 3.93 -0.72
N ASN A 278 13.69 5.22 -0.42
CA ASN A 278 13.35 5.72 0.91
C ASN A 278 11.83 5.70 1.09
N ARG A 279 11.31 4.60 1.63
CA ARG A 279 9.88 4.39 1.88
C ARG A 279 9.54 4.80 3.30
N SER A 280 8.53 5.65 3.42
CA SER A 280 7.93 5.97 4.71
C SER A 280 6.41 6.05 4.61
N ILE A 281 5.76 5.73 5.72
CA ILE A 281 4.32 5.85 5.89
C ILE A 281 4.07 6.76 7.09
N PHE A 282 3.30 7.81 6.89
CA PHE A 282 2.86 8.70 7.95
C PHE A 282 1.39 8.42 8.25
N PHE A 283 1.09 8.01 9.48
CA PHE A 283 -0.29 7.90 9.95
C PHE A 283 -0.66 9.22 10.60
N ASN A 284 -1.57 9.95 9.96
CA ASN A 284 -2.07 11.23 10.43
C ASN A 284 -3.41 11.00 11.11
N ARG A 285 -3.39 10.87 12.44
CA ARG A 285 -4.62 10.60 13.18
C ARG A 285 -5.58 11.79 13.20
N SER A 286 -5.10 13.04 13.18
CA SER A 286 -5.96 14.22 13.27
C SER A 286 -6.78 14.45 12.00
N GLU A 287 -6.19 14.20 10.84
CA GLU A 287 -6.87 14.35 9.54
C GLU A 287 -7.52 13.04 9.06
N ASN A 288 -7.34 11.93 9.80
CA ASN A 288 -7.82 10.60 9.41
C ASN A 288 -7.24 10.14 8.05
N GLU A 289 -5.95 10.37 7.87
CA GLU A 289 -5.20 10.12 6.64
C GLU A 289 -4.00 9.19 6.85
N ILE A 290 -3.61 8.49 5.79
CA ILE A 290 -2.38 7.70 5.70
C ILE A 290 -1.63 8.19 4.46
N ILE A 291 -0.40 8.64 4.66
CA ILE A 291 0.43 9.22 3.61
C ILE A 291 1.57 8.24 3.32
N PHE A 292 1.61 7.78 2.09
CA PHE A 292 2.65 6.90 1.56
C PHE A 292 3.68 7.74 0.81
N SER A 293 4.94 7.72 1.22
CA SER A 293 6.02 8.50 0.59
C SER A 293 7.16 7.61 0.08
N VAL A 294 7.52 7.77 -1.19
CA VAL A 294 8.72 7.17 -1.79
C VAL A 294 9.45 8.25 -2.58
N ASP A 295 10.68 8.53 -2.18
CA ASP A 295 11.50 9.57 -2.78
C ASP A 295 10.74 10.92 -2.80
N ASN A 296 10.31 11.39 -3.98
CA ASN A 296 9.58 12.66 -4.16
C ASN A 296 8.08 12.47 -4.39
N ILE A 297 7.57 11.24 -4.35
CA ILE A 297 6.16 10.92 -4.62
C ILE A 297 5.44 10.72 -3.28
N GLN A 298 4.29 11.37 -3.13
CA GLN A 298 3.38 11.18 -2.01
C GLN A 298 2.00 10.78 -2.50
N GLU A 299 1.44 9.74 -1.90
CA GLU A 299 0.05 9.33 -2.09
C GLU A 299 -0.69 9.47 -0.77
N VAL A 300 -1.79 10.22 -0.77
CA VAL A 300 -2.63 10.44 0.42
C VAL A 300 -3.88 9.59 0.32
N PHE A 301 -4.15 8.83 1.38
CA PHE A 301 -5.33 7.98 1.51
C PHE A 301 -6.14 8.39 2.73
N THR A 302 -7.44 8.57 2.55
CA THR A 302 -8.39 8.85 3.64
C THR A 302 -8.95 7.53 4.17
N ILE A 303 -9.09 7.40 5.49
CA ILE A 303 -9.55 6.16 6.13
C ILE A 303 -11.09 6.10 6.10
N ASP A 304 -11.65 5.11 5.41
CA ASP A 304 -13.09 4.87 5.31
C ASP A 304 -13.63 3.94 6.41
N SER A 305 -12.80 3.02 6.90
CA SER A 305 -13.13 2.20 8.07
C SER A 305 -11.92 1.55 8.71
N ILE A 306 -12.12 1.15 9.96
CA ILE A 306 -11.13 0.53 10.80
C ILE A 306 -11.73 -0.74 11.37
N THR A 307 -11.01 -1.85 11.25
CA THR A 307 -11.36 -3.11 11.90
C THR A 307 -10.18 -3.53 12.77
N PRO A 308 -10.32 -3.49 14.09
CA PRO A 308 -9.25 -3.92 14.98
C PRO A 308 -9.13 -5.44 14.97
N ARG A 309 -7.95 -5.92 15.35
CA ARG A 309 -7.65 -7.35 15.50
C ARG A 309 -6.69 -7.56 16.66
N ARG A 310 -6.52 -8.81 17.08
CA ARG A 310 -5.53 -9.14 18.10
C ARG A 310 -4.13 -8.74 17.62
N PHE A 311 -3.48 -7.85 18.36
CA PHE A 311 -2.15 -7.33 18.01
C PHE A 311 -2.05 -6.68 16.61
N GLY A 312 -3.15 -6.13 16.09
CA GLY A 312 -3.11 -5.42 14.82
C GLY A 312 -4.34 -4.58 14.54
N ILE A 313 -4.35 -3.98 13.36
CA ILE A 313 -5.44 -3.15 12.88
C ILE A 313 -5.53 -3.26 11.35
N TYR A 314 -6.74 -3.17 10.82
CA TYR A 314 -7.01 -3.20 9.40
C TYR A 314 -7.70 -1.89 8.99
N PHE A 315 -7.15 -1.23 7.97
CA PHE A 315 -7.70 -0.02 7.38
C PHE A 315 -8.27 -0.33 6.00
N SER A 316 -9.51 0.13 5.76
CA SER A 316 -10.02 0.33 4.41
C SER A 316 -9.89 1.82 4.10
N THR A 317 -9.25 2.16 3.00
CA THR A 317 -8.96 3.54 2.62
C THR A 317 -9.32 3.80 1.17
N LYS A 318 -9.48 5.08 0.83
CA LYS A 318 -9.61 5.56 -0.55
C LYS A 318 -8.61 6.67 -0.81
N ASN A 319 -8.09 6.73 -2.03
CA ASN A 319 -7.17 7.76 -2.42
C ASN A 319 -7.87 9.14 -2.37
N ALA A 320 -7.18 10.15 -1.82
CA ALA A 320 -7.74 11.47 -1.63
C ALA A 320 -8.01 12.21 -2.96
N SER A 321 -7.27 11.88 -4.03
CA SER A 321 -7.41 12.50 -5.34
C SER A 321 -8.28 11.70 -6.31
N ILE A 322 -8.30 10.36 -6.18
CA ILE A 322 -9.04 9.46 -7.09
C ILE A 322 -9.88 8.50 -6.25
N SER A 323 -11.16 8.82 -6.07
CA SER A 323 -12.06 8.07 -5.17
C SER A 323 -12.29 6.61 -5.53
N SER A 324 -12.06 6.22 -6.79
CA SER A 324 -12.16 4.84 -7.26
C SER A 324 -10.96 3.96 -6.90
N ILE A 325 -9.85 4.55 -6.42
CA ILE A 325 -8.68 3.80 -5.96
C ILE A 325 -8.85 3.54 -4.47
N HIS A 326 -9.12 2.28 -4.14
CA HIS A 326 -9.15 1.83 -2.76
C HIS A 326 -7.84 1.12 -2.39
N ARG A 327 -7.46 1.24 -1.13
CA ARG A 327 -6.29 0.54 -0.59
C ARG A 327 -6.67 -0.04 0.76
N ARG A 328 -6.48 -1.35 0.89
CA ARG A 328 -6.71 -2.10 2.12
C ARG A 328 -5.36 -2.34 2.78
N ILE A 329 -5.22 -2.00 4.06
CA ILE A 329 -3.93 -2.01 4.76
C ILE A 329 -4.09 -2.84 6.04
N ASN A 330 -3.37 -3.95 6.11
CA ASN A 330 -3.29 -4.78 7.30
C ASN A 330 -2.00 -4.49 8.06
N ILE A 331 -2.09 -4.19 9.34
CA ILE A 331 -0.95 -3.86 10.19
C ILE A 331 -0.93 -4.79 11.40
N GLU A 332 0.21 -5.44 11.61
CA GLU A 332 0.47 -6.32 12.75
C GLU A 332 1.62 -5.77 13.60
N LEU A 333 1.47 -5.87 14.91
CA LEU A 333 2.47 -5.46 15.88
C LEU A 333 3.62 -6.48 15.92
N LEU A 334 4.86 -6.01 15.72
CA LEU A 334 6.08 -6.81 15.92
C LEU A 334 6.82 -6.42 17.21
N GLY A 335 6.59 -5.21 17.72
CA GLY A 335 7.08 -4.74 19.00
C GLY A 335 6.62 -3.32 19.35
N ILE A 336 7.25 -2.70 20.34
CA ILE A 336 6.86 -1.37 20.86
C ILE A 336 7.08 -0.21 19.87
N ASP A 337 7.88 -0.43 18.83
CA ASP A 337 8.28 0.55 17.83
C ASP A 337 8.36 -0.09 16.43
N GLU A 338 7.86 -1.31 16.26
CA GLU A 338 7.98 -2.06 15.02
C GLU A 338 6.66 -2.74 14.67
N VAL A 339 6.26 -2.61 13.41
CA VAL A 339 5.05 -3.21 12.85
C VAL A 339 5.36 -3.90 11.54
N HIS A 340 4.56 -4.88 11.17
CA HIS A 340 4.50 -5.43 9.83
C HIS A 340 3.30 -4.83 9.12
N ILE A 341 3.50 -4.28 7.93
CA ILE A 341 2.45 -3.69 7.10
C ILE A 341 2.33 -4.54 5.85
N ARG A 342 1.09 -4.88 5.49
CA ARG A 342 0.72 -5.51 4.24
C ARG A 342 -0.35 -4.68 3.55
N VAL A 343 -0.09 -4.27 2.32
CA VAL A 343 -0.97 -3.44 1.51
C VAL A 343 -1.57 -4.30 0.40
N ILE A 344 -2.88 -4.24 0.28
CA ILE A 344 -3.66 -4.85 -0.79
C ILE A 344 -4.27 -3.69 -1.57
N ASP A 345 -3.69 -3.40 -2.73
CA ASP A 345 -4.18 -2.38 -3.64
C ASP A 345 -5.43 -2.91 -4.35
N ASP A 346 -6.55 -2.18 -4.22
CA ASP A 346 -7.79 -2.48 -4.92
C ASP A 346 -7.85 -1.66 -6.20
N ILE A 347 -6.91 -1.98 -7.09
CA ILE A 347 -6.93 -1.53 -8.46
C ILE A 347 -7.44 -2.76 -9.23
N ALA A 348 -8.46 -2.58 -10.06
CA ALA A 348 -9.30 -3.58 -10.75
C ALA A 348 -8.59 -4.74 -11.50
N ARG A 349 -7.26 -4.89 -11.40
CA ARG A 349 -6.44 -5.91 -12.06
C ARG A 349 -5.31 -6.50 -11.20
N LEU A 350 -5.15 -6.11 -9.92
CA LEU A 350 -4.07 -6.66 -9.09
C LEU A 350 -4.53 -7.90 -8.30
N LYS A 351 -3.89 -9.03 -8.58
CA LYS A 351 -4.12 -10.32 -7.91
C LYS A 351 -3.62 -10.29 -6.47
N ILE A 352 -4.40 -10.84 -5.53
CA ILE A 352 -3.89 -11.15 -4.18
C ILE A 352 -2.74 -12.17 -4.30
N GLY A 353 -1.65 -11.91 -3.57
CA GLY A 353 -0.42 -12.71 -3.61
C GLY A 353 0.73 -12.01 -4.32
N VAL A 354 0.48 -10.92 -5.04
CA VAL A 354 1.54 -9.99 -5.47
C VAL A 354 1.85 -9.08 -4.29
N ALA A 355 3.07 -9.16 -3.77
CA ALA A 355 3.51 -8.30 -2.68
C ALA A 355 3.45 -6.83 -3.13
N SER A 356 2.76 -5.98 -2.37
CA SER A 356 2.84 -4.54 -2.63
C SER A 356 4.25 -4.07 -2.32
N ASN A 357 4.68 -3.01 -3.02
CA ASN A 357 5.97 -2.39 -2.73
C ASN A 357 6.03 -1.79 -1.31
N TRP A 358 4.88 -1.66 -0.65
CA TRP A 358 4.73 -1.20 0.73
C TRP A 358 4.75 -2.34 1.75
N ASP A 359 4.75 -3.60 1.31
CA ASP A 359 4.78 -4.75 2.21
C ASP A 359 6.12 -4.83 2.94
N GLY A 360 6.08 -5.05 4.25
CA GLY A 360 7.28 -5.28 5.04
C GLY A 360 7.21 -4.81 6.48
N SER A 361 8.35 -4.88 7.15
CA SER A 361 8.51 -4.39 8.52
C SER A 361 8.89 -2.92 8.53
N TYR A 362 8.16 -2.13 9.33
CA TYR A 362 8.37 -0.71 9.52
C TYR A 362 8.73 -0.44 10.96
N ARG A 363 9.59 0.55 11.17
CA ARG A 363 9.90 1.07 12.50
C ARG A 363 9.39 2.48 12.66
N LYS A 364 8.80 2.75 13.82
CA LYS A 364 8.38 4.09 14.19
C LYS A 364 9.63 4.94 14.30
N ILE A 365 9.63 6.11 13.68
CA ILE A 365 10.57 7.17 14.04
C ILE A 365 10.08 7.68 15.38
N SER A 366 10.42 6.94 16.43
CA SER A 366 10.19 7.42 17.77
C SER A 366 11.00 8.70 17.94
N ASN A 367 10.34 9.75 18.38
CA ASN A 367 10.96 10.96 18.92
C ASN A 367 11.85 10.66 20.16
N THR A 368 12.22 9.40 20.43
CA THR A 368 13.21 8.98 21.43
C THR A 368 14.60 8.69 20.85
N VAL A 369 14.76 8.66 19.52
CA VAL A 369 16.07 8.88 18.87
C VAL A 369 16.26 10.37 18.52
N ARG A 370 15.26 11.22 18.82
CA ARG A 370 15.59 12.51 19.42
C ARG A 370 15.97 12.18 20.85
N GLU A 371 17.22 12.38 21.22
CA GLU A 371 17.51 12.59 22.63
C GLU A 371 16.46 13.58 23.17
N VAL A 372 16.04 13.36 24.40
CA VAL A 372 15.29 14.32 25.20
C VAL A 372 16.20 15.52 25.48
N GLN A 373 16.50 16.26 24.42
CA GLN A 373 17.15 17.55 24.29
C GLN A 373 16.41 18.24 23.14
N SER A 374 15.14 18.58 23.26
CA SER A 374 14.65 19.76 23.99
C SER A 374 13.55 20.36 23.10
N ASN A 375 12.28 20.00 23.33
CA ASN A 375 11.17 20.75 22.73
C ASN A 375 11.34 22.26 23.01
N THR A 376 11.96 22.62 24.14
CA THR A 376 12.36 23.99 24.47
C THR A 376 13.30 24.66 23.48
N THR A 377 14.28 24.00 22.86
CA THR A 377 15.21 24.67 21.94
C THR A 377 14.57 24.92 20.58
N LEU A 378 13.85 23.95 20.02
CA LEU A 378 13.12 24.13 18.76
C LEU A 378 11.99 25.16 18.91
N ASP A 379 11.26 25.14 20.03
CA ASP A 379 10.24 26.15 20.33
C ASP A 379 10.85 27.54 20.50
N ASN A 380 12.04 27.65 21.11
CA ASN A 380 12.77 28.92 21.21
C ASN A 380 13.25 29.42 19.85
N ILE A 381 13.75 28.54 18.98
CA ILE A 381 14.15 28.91 17.61
C ILE A 381 12.93 29.38 16.82
N LYS A 382 11.80 28.67 16.90
CA LYS A 382 10.55 29.08 16.26
C LYS A 382 10.10 30.46 16.75
N LYS A 383 10.13 30.69 18.06
CA LYS A 383 9.84 32.02 18.66
C LYS A 383 10.77 33.11 18.15
N VAL A 384 12.07 32.85 18.02
CA VAL A 384 13.04 33.84 17.49
C VAL A 384 12.76 34.15 16.02
N LEU A 385 12.40 33.14 15.22
CA LEU A 385 12.11 33.32 13.79
C LEU A 385 10.81 34.09 13.54
N THR A 386 9.82 33.96 14.41
CA THR A 386 8.48 34.58 14.28
C THR A 386 8.24 35.81 15.17
N ALA A 387 9.18 36.13 16.08
CA ALA A 387 9.06 37.25 17.01
C ALA A 387 8.72 38.55 16.28
N ASP A 388 7.74 39.31 16.78
CA ASP A 388 7.36 40.65 16.31
C ASP A 388 7.08 40.77 14.80
N LYS A 389 6.69 39.67 14.13
CA LYS A 389 6.57 39.60 12.65
C LYS A 389 7.87 40.04 11.95
N LYS A 390 9.01 39.68 12.54
CA LYS A 390 10.34 40.00 12.04
C LYS A 390 10.47 39.54 10.59
N THR A 391 10.94 40.46 9.74
CA THR A 391 11.38 40.14 8.38
C THR A 391 12.89 40.17 8.39
N TRP A 392 13.50 39.02 8.11
CA TRP A 392 14.93 38.82 8.02
C TRP A 392 15.41 39.37 6.68
N ALA A 393 16.28 40.38 6.69
CA ALA A 393 16.78 41.02 5.47
C ALA A 393 18.24 40.63 5.21
N SER A 394 18.58 40.40 3.95
CA SER A 394 19.95 40.16 3.52
C SER A 394 20.57 41.42 2.91
N ALA A 395 21.88 41.58 3.04
CA ALA A 395 22.65 42.62 2.33
C ALA A 395 22.54 42.49 0.80
N GLU A 396 22.20 41.30 0.30
CA GLU A 396 22.01 41.00 -1.13
C GLU A 396 20.59 41.37 -1.63
N GLY A 397 19.74 41.97 -0.77
CA GLY A 397 18.38 42.40 -1.12
C GLY A 397 17.31 41.31 -0.97
N TYR A 398 17.68 40.15 -0.41
CA TYR A 398 16.73 39.07 -0.10
C TYR A 398 15.95 39.36 1.18
N SER A 399 14.71 38.85 1.26
CA SER A 399 13.93 38.93 2.48
C SER A 399 13.25 37.60 2.82
N LEU A 400 13.22 37.26 4.10
CA LEU A 400 12.60 36.03 4.61
C LEU A 400 11.73 36.37 5.81
N SER A 401 10.46 35.97 5.77
CA SER A 401 9.54 36.16 6.88
C SER A 401 8.82 34.85 7.19
N PHE A 402 8.55 34.63 8.47
CA PHE A 402 7.85 33.47 8.97
C PHE A 402 6.56 33.89 9.67
N SER A 403 5.52 33.08 9.51
CA SER A 403 4.32 33.11 10.33
C SER A 403 4.19 31.81 11.12
N ASP A 404 3.02 31.52 11.71
CA ASP A 404 2.82 30.34 12.55
C ASP A 404 3.34 29.06 11.88
N ASN A 405 2.93 28.78 10.63
CA ASN A 405 3.34 27.59 9.87
C ASN A 405 3.73 27.89 8.41
N SER A 406 3.78 29.16 7.98
CA SER A 406 4.13 29.52 6.61
C SER A 406 5.34 30.43 6.53
N TYR A 407 5.99 30.46 5.38
CA TYR A 407 7.10 31.36 5.09
C TYR A 407 6.84 32.16 3.81
N ARG A 408 7.53 33.30 3.70
CA ARG A 408 7.69 34.05 2.44
C ARG A 408 9.16 34.38 2.27
N LEU A 409 9.75 33.89 1.20
CA LEU A 409 11.12 34.15 0.79
C LEU A 409 11.10 34.96 -0.52
N PHE A 410 11.75 36.12 -0.53
CA PHE A 410 12.01 36.90 -1.72
C PHE A 410 13.49 36.80 -2.06
N GLN A 411 13.81 36.22 -3.21
CA GLN A 411 15.17 35.99 -3.68
C GLN A 411 15.21 36.20 -5.20
N ASP A 412 16.22 36.92 -5.71
CA ASP A 412 16.47 37.07 -7.15
C ASP A 412 15.22 37.46 -7.97
N THR A 413 14.44 38.42 -7.46
CA THR A 413 13.15 38.91 -8.03
C THR A 413 11.97 37.93 -8.01
N VAL A 414 12.17 36.73 -7.45
CA VAL A 414 11.14 35.70 -7.28
C VAL A 414 10.66 35.69 -5.82
N GLN A 415 9.35 35.72 -5.63
CA GLN A 415 8.73 35.52 -4.32
C GLN A 415 8.23 34.08 -4.21
N GLN A 416 8.80 33.33 -3.29
CA GLN A 416 8.38 31.98 -2.93
C GLN A 416 7.61 32.01 -1.61
N SER A 417 6.54 31.22 -1.54
CA SER A 417 5.77 31.04 -0.31
C SER A 417 5.34 29.61 -0.16
N GLY A 418 5.15 29.19 1.08
CA GLY A 418 4.68 27.84 1.39
C GLY A 418 4.81 27.56 2.88
N TRP A 419 5.05 26.31 3.23
CA TRP A 419 5.16 25.86 4.61
C TRP A 419 6.60 25.64 5.02
N TYR A 420 6.88 25.78 6.31
CA TYR A 420 8.20 25.48 6.85
C TYR A 420 8.11 24.53 8.04
N THR A 421 9.14 23.70 8.19
CA THR A 421 9.32 22.83 9.34
C THR A 421 10.76 22.96 9.84
N ILE A 422 10.94 22.96 11.17
CA ILE A 422 12.25 22.95 11.80
C ILE A 422 12.47 21.56 12.40
N LEU A 423 13.59 20.95 12.04
CA LEU A 423 13.96 19.58 12.38
C LEU A 423 15.32 19.60 13.06
N GLN A 424 15.60 18.62 13.93
CA GLN A 424 16.94 18.39 14.46
C GLN A 424 17.48 17.09 13.85
N ILE A 425 18.65 17.15 13.21
CA ILE A 425 19.30 16.00 12.59
C ILE A 425 20.72 15.89 13.17
N LYS A 426 20.91 14.92 14.08
CA LYS A 426 22.08 14.85 14.97
C LYS A 426 22.26 16.20 15.70
N ASP A 427 23.45 16.80 15.62
CA ASP A 427 23.78 18.07 16.28
C ASP A 427 23.38 19.31 15.45
N ASN A 428 22.71 19.14 14.29
CA ASN A 428 22.37 20.25 13.40
C ASN A 428 20.87 20.55 13.39
N THR A 429 20.53 21.84 13.44
CA THR A 429 19.17 22.33 13.23
C THR A 429 18.94 22.49 11.73
N VAL A 430 17.87 21.89 11.20
CA VAL A 430 17.54 21.92 9.78
C VAL A 430 16.20 22.60 9.57
N LEU A 431 16.17 23.62 8.71
CA LEU A 431 14.97 24.26 8.21
C LEU A 431 14.58 23.63 6.87
N GLN A 432 13.38 23.07 6.80
CA GLN A 432 12.75 22.65 5.56
C GLN A 432 11.81 23.76 5.10
N LEU A 433 11.95 24.20 3.85
CA LEU A 433 11.02 25.07 3.16
C LEU A 433 10.34 24.26 2.05
N LYS A 434 9.02 24.26 2.05
CA LYS A 434 8.19 23.55 1.08
C LYS A 434 7.26 24.55 0.40
N ASP A 435 7.44 24.77 -0.89
CA ASP A 435 6.61 25.72 -1.63
C ASP A 435 5.20 25.18 -1.96
N THR A 436 4.33 26.03 -2.49
CA THR A 436 2.98 25.64 -2.91
C THR A 436 2.94 24.68 -4.10
N GLU A 437 4.06 24.52 -4.81
CA GLU A 437 4.24 23.57 -5.92
C GLU A 437 4.87 22.25 -5.45
N ASN A 438 4.98 22.06 -4.13
CA ASN A 438 5.47 20.85 -3.48
C ASN A 438 6.99 20.61 -3.65
N ASN A 439 7.77 21.62 -4.04
CA ASN A 439 9.23 21.55 -4.05
C ASN A 439 9.79 21.78 -2.65
N GLU A 440 10.77 20.96 -2.26
CA GLU A 440 11.36 20.99 -0.93
C GLU A 440 12.83 21.41 -0.97
N ARG A 441 13.20 22.35 -0.10
CA ARG A 441 14.59 22.78 0.11
C ARG A 441 14.93 22.66 1.58
N PHE A 442 16.12 22.16 1.87
CA PHE A 442 16.61 21.98 3.25
C PHE A 442 17.82 22.86 3.50
N PHE A 443 17.84 23.49 4.66
CA PHE A 443 18.91 24.39 5.08
C PHE A 443 19.40 24.01 6.47
N ASN A 444 20.71 23.92 6.66
CA ASN A 444 21.27 23.99 8.00
C ASN A 444 21.05 25.40 8.54
N LEU A 445 20.32 25.50 9.64
CA LEU A 445 19.92 26.74 10.28
C LEU A 445 20.88 27.06 11.43
N ILE A 446 21.62 28.15 11.28
CA ILE A 446 22.54 28.65 12.29
C ILE A 446 22.09 30.05 12.70
N LEU A 447 21.76 30.19 13.98
CA LEU A 447 21.48 31.49 14.59
C LEU A 447 22.71 31.94 15.37
N ASP A 448 23.22 33.13 15.09
CA ASP A 448 24.32 33.75 15.85
C ASP A 448 23.80 34.87 16.78
N ASN A 449 24.55 35.13 17.85
CA ASN A 449 24.42 36.29 18.73
C ASN A 449 22.97 36.62 19.16
N ALA A 450 22.41 35.83 20.07
CA ALA A 450 21.09 36.04 20.67
C ALA A 450 19.93 36.16 19.65
N GLY A 451 20.04 35.56 18.46
CA GLY A 451 18.99 35.56 17.44
C GLY A 451 18.98 36.80 16.55
N LYS A 452 20.12 37.48 16.40
CA LYS A 452 20.24 38.67 15.53
C LYS A 452 20.67 38.35 14.11
N ARG A 453 21.31 37.21 13.86
CA ARG A 453 21.77 36.81 12.53
C ARG A 453 21.35 35.39 12.23
N LEU A 454 20.74 35.19 11.06
CA LEU A 454 20.29 33.90 10.54
C LEU A 454 21.16 33.52 9.34
N SER A 455 21.82 32.37 9.43
CA SER A 455 22.57 31.77 8.33
C SER A 455 21.89 30.46 7.91
N LEU A 456 21.58 30.36 6.62
CA LEU A 456 20.98 29.19 5.99
C LEU A 456 21.96 28.62 4.97
N ILE A 457 22.53 27.44 5.25
CA ILE A 457 23.38 26.70 4.32
C ILE A 457 22.53 25.62 3.66
N GLU A 458 22.38 25.63 2.34
CA GLU A 458 21.58 24.61 1.65
C GLU A 458 22.25 23.23 1.77
N VAL A 459 21.47 22.24 2.21
CA VAL A 459 21.94 20.88 2.51
C VAL A 459 21.05 19.84 1.86
N SER A 460 21.65 18.71 1.49
CA SER A 460 20.94 17.45 1.30
C SER A 460 20.86 16.72 2.63
N VAL A 461 19.67 16.22 2.95
CA VAL A 461 19.40 15.49 4.18
C VAL A 461 19.42 14.00 3.90
N THR A 462 20.21 13.25 4.68
CA THR A 462 20.23 11.78 4.64
C THR A 462 20.10 11.21 6.05
N LEU A 463 19.84 9.91 6.16
CA LEU A 463 19.84 9.17 7.42
C LEU A 463 21.18 9.26 8.18
N SER A 464 22.28 9.58 7.47
CA SER A 464 23.63 9.67 8.03
C SER A 464 23.97 11.08 8.56
N GLY A 465 23.12 12.07 8.31
CA GLY A 465 23.36 13.47 8.61
C GLY A 465 23.07 14.39 7.42
N ILE A 466 23.52 15.64 7.54
CA ILE A 466 23.37 16.66 6.50
C ILE A 466 24.66 16.79 5.68
N THR A 467 24.50 17.06 4.39
CA THR A 467 25.61 17.28 3.44
C THR A 467 25.39 18.61 2.72
N PRO A 468 26.29 19.60 2.79
CA PRO A 468 26.13 20.86 2.06
C PRO A 468 26.05 20.63 0.55
N ILE A 469 25.09 21.30 -0.10
CA ILE A 469 24.90 21.25 -1.56
C ILE A 469 24.99 22.63 -2.23
N GLY A 470 24.99 23.71 -1.45
CA GLY A 470 25.11 25.08 -1.94
C GLY A 470 26.54 25.63 -1.91
N ASN A 471 26.83 26.60 -2.79
CA ASN A 471 28.15 27.24 -2.91
C ASN A 471 28.35 28.42 -1.93
N SER A 472 27.26 28.99 -1.37
CA SER A 472 27.31 30.09 -0.38
C SER A 472 26.10 30.02 0.58
N PRO A 473 26.28 30.33 1.88
CA PRO A 473 25.16 30.49 2.81
C PRO A 473 24.33 31.73 2.50
N LEU A 474 23.01 31.62 2.63
CA LEU A 474 22.14 32.80 2.71
C LEU A 474 22.28 33.40 4.11
N ILE A 475 22.57 34.69 4.18
CA ILE A 475 22.78 35.41 5.45
C ILE A 475 21.75 36.51 5.56
N PHE A 476 21.04 36.54 6.70
CA PHE A 476 20.05 37.55 7.03
C PHE A 476 20.29 38.13 8.43
N GLU A 477 19.90 39.38 8.65
CA GLU A 477 19.99 40.10 9.93
C GLU A 477 18.62 40.66 10.37
#